data_AF-A0A956X1G8-F1
#
_entry.id   AF-A0A956X1G8-F1
#
_cell.length_a   1.000
_cell.length_b   1.000
_cell.length_c   1.000
_cell.angle_alpha   90.00
_cell.angle_beta   90.00
_cell.angle_gamma   90.00
#
_symmetry.space_group_name_H-M   'P 1'
#
loop_
_entity.id
_entity.type
_entity.pdbx_description
1 polymer ?
#
loop_
_entity_poly.entity_id
_entity_poly.type
_entity_poly.pdbx_seq_one_letter_code
_entity_poly.pdbx_strand_id
1 'polypeptide(L)'
;QRALAGCTISQIQGILNGTTNYILTQMETGQSYASALAEAQRLGYAEADPTADVEGWDAAGKAVILANVLMGGDLQVAAVDRTGISKLTLADVDAARAAGERWKLIAKVWHSDGTTKASVTPTRVPLSHPLAGVGGAVNAVTYTTDLLGDVTLVGPGAGRMETGYAVLGDLLEIARE
;
A
#
# COMPACT_ATOMS: atom_id res chain seq x y z
N GLN A 1 -10.47 -8.84 11.35
CA GLN A 1 -11.72 -8.25 11.86
C GLN A 1 -11.82 -8.29 13.40
N ARG A 2 -11.51 -9.41 14.08
CA ARG A 2 -11.70 -9.54 15.54
C ARG A 2 -10.99 -8.48 16.40
N ALA A 3 -9.77 -8.06 16.04
CA ALA A 3 -9.00 -7.09 16.82
C ALA A 3 -9.55 -5.65 16.81
N LEU A 4 -10.36 -5.29 15.81
CA LEU A 4 -11.05 -4.00 15.72
C LEU A 4 -12.57 -4.17 15.87
N ALA A 5 -13.02 -5.31 16.39
CA ALA A 5 -14.43 -5.55 16.63
C ALA A 5 -14.97 -4.51 17.63
N GLY A 6 -16.03 -3.80 17.24
CA GLY A 6 -16.62 -2.71 18.00
C GLY A 6 -16.25 -1.30 17.53
N CYS A 7 -15.31 -1.16 16.58
CA CYS A 7 -15.03 0.10 15.90
C CYS A 7 -15.63 0.10 14.49
N THR A 8 -16.03 1.29 14.03
CA THR A 8 -16.35 1.54 12.63
C THR A 8 -15.11 2.09 11.92
N ILE A 9 -14.67 1.42 10.85
CA ILE A 9 -13.57 1.89 10.01
C ILE A 9 -14.13 2.93 9.04
N SER A 10 -13.65 4.17 9.12
CA SER A 10 -14.09 5.26 8.24
C SER A 10 -13.18 5.43 7.02
N GLN A 11 -11.91 5.05 7.14
CA GLN A 11 -10.92 5.14 6.08
C GLN A 11 -9.83 4.07 6.26
N ILE A 12 -9.30 3.59 5.14
CA ILE A 12 -8.11 2.75 5.08
C ILE A 12 -7.09 3.42 4.17
N GLN A 13 -5.85 3.55 4.62
CA GLN A 13 -4.72 3.97 3.79
C GLN A 13 -3.61 2.94 3.89
N GLY A 14 -2.96 2.59 2.78
CA GLY A 14 -1.90 1.59 2.83
C GLY A 14 -0.88 1.66 1.72
N ILE A 15 0.31 1.22 2.07
CA ILE A 15 1.37 0.81 1.15
C ILE A 15 1.16 -0.68 0.93
N LEU A 16 0.52 -1.03 -0.18
CA LEU A 16 0.07 -2.41 -0.45
C LEU A 16 0.97 -3.17 -1.43
N ASN A 17 1.97 -2.50 -2.00
CA ASN A 17 2.89 -3.06 -2.97
C ASN A 17 4.35 -2.78 -2.57
N GLY A 18 5.08 -3.85 -2.22
CA GLY A 18 6.46 -3.75 -1.75
C GLY A 18 7.43 -3.30 -2.83
N THR A 19 7.22 -3.68 -4.09
CA THR A 19 8.07 -3.33 -5.23
C THR A 19 8.13 -1.82 -5.45
N THR A 20 6.97 -1.17 -5.52
CA THR A 20 6.89 0.29 -5.65
C THR A 20 7.41 1.02 -4.42
N ASN A 21 7.15 0.51 -3.20
CA ASN A 21 7.71 1.12 -1.99
C ASN A 21 9.24 1.02 -1.95
N TYR A 22 9.80 -0.10 -2.41
CA TYR A 22 11.24 -0.28 -2.54
C TYR A 22 11.83 0.72 -3.53
N ILE A 23 11.25 0.83 -4.74
CA ILE A 23 11.69 1.77 -5.77
C ILE A 23 11.69 3.21 -5.24
N LEU A 24 10.61 3.66 -4.60
CA LEU A 24 10.52 5.00 -4.02
C LEU A 24 11.54 5.21 -2.89
N THR A 25 11.78 4.18 -2.06
CA THR A 25 12.82 4.21 -1.03
C THR A 25 14.22 4.37 -1.63
N GLN A 26 14.51 3.70 -2.76
CA GLN A 26 15.78 3.85 -3.44
C GLN A 26 15.92 5.22 -4.13
N MET A 27 14.84 5.74 -4.71
CA MET A 27 14.84 7.10 -5.27
C MET A 27 15.13 8.15 -4.20
N GLU A 28 14.62 7.96 -2.98
CA GLU A 28 15.00 8.80 -1.83
C GLU A 28 16.52 8.78 -1.59
N THR A 29 17.26 7.70 -1.87
CA THR A 29 18.73 7.72 -1.73
C THR A 29 19.47 8.53 -2.80
N GLY A 30 18.76 9.17 -3.73
CA GLY A 30 19.33 9.95 -4.83
C GLY A 30 19.33 9.22 -6.17
N GLN A 31 18.68 8.07 -6.27
CA GLN A 31 18.63 7.29 -7.51
C GLN A 31 17.54 7.79 -8.46
N SER A 32 17.79 7.71 -9.76
CA SER A 32 16.73 7.88 -10.76
C SER A 32 15.71 6.73 -10.67
N TYR A 33 14.49 6.95 -11.14
CA TYR A 33 13.47 5.89 -11.24
C TYR A 33 14.00 4.65 -11.99
N ALA A 34 14.66 4.86 -13.13
CA ALA A 34 15.19 3.77 -13.96
C ALA A 34 16.28 2.97 -13.22
N SER A 35 17.18 3.64 -12.49
CA SER A 35 18.21 2.98 -11.68
C SER A 35 17.60 2.18 -10.53
N ALA A 36 16.63 2.78 -9.82
CA ALA A 36 15.93 2.14 -8.71
C ALA A 36 15.12 0.91 -9.17
N LEU A 37 14.47 0.99 -10.34
CA LEU A 37 13.76 -0.15 -10.93
C LEU A 37 14.72 -1.27 -11.34
N ALA A 38 15.83 -0.94 -12.01
CA ALA A 38 16.84 -1.93 -12.41
C ALA A 38 17.43 -2.66 -11.20
N GLU A 39 17.67 -1.94 -10.10
CA GLU A 39 18.14 -2.53 -8.84
C GLU A 39 17.07 -3.43 -8.20
N ALA A 40 15.81 -2.99 -8.19
CA ALA A 40 14.69 -3.81 -7.71
C ALA A 40 14.58 -5.13 -8.49
N GLN A 41 14.78 -5.10 -9.82
CA GLN A 41 14.79 -6.31 -10.66
C GLN A 41 15.98 -7.22 -10.33
N ARG A 42 17.18 -6.64 -10.18
CA ARG A 42 18.40 -7.40 -9.84
C ARG A 42 18.28 -8.12 -8.50
N LEU A 43 17.60 -7.51 -7.53
CA LEU A 43 17.36 -8.09 -6.21
C LEU A 43 16.14 -9.02 -6.14
N GLY A 44 15.38 -9.15 -7.25
CA GLY A 44 14.19 -9.98 -7.31
C GLY A 44 12.96 -9.39 -6.62
N TYR A 45 12.96 -8.09 -6.32
CA TYR A 45 11.77 -7.39 -5.85
C TYR A 45 10.81 -7.04 -7.00
N ALA A 46 11.33 -6.80 -8.20
CA ALA A 46 10.53 -6.53 -9.40
C ALA A 46 10.74 -7.64 -10.44
N GLU A 47 9.68 -8.01 -11.17
CA GLU A 47 9.77 -8.91 -12.31
C GLU A 47 10.34 -8.22 -13.57
N ALA A 48 10.61 -8.99 -14.61
CA ALA A 48 11.11 -8.46 -15.89
C ALA A 48 10.10 -7.49 -16.53
N ASP A 49 8.81 -7.81 -16.44
CA ASP A 49 7.71 -6.89 -16.73
C ASP A 49 7.07 -6.46 -15.39
N PRO A 50 7.42 -5.27 -14.87
CA PRO A 50 6.95 -4.80 -13.57
C PRO A 50 5.61 -4.04 -13.68
N THR A 51 4.90 -4.10 -14.82
CA THR A 51 3.72 -3.27 -15.10
C THR A 51 2.64 -3.40 -14.03
N ALA A 52 2.40 -4.61 -13.53
CA ALA A 52 1.38 -4.84 -12.49
C ALA A 52 1.70 -4.06 -11.19
N ASP A 53 2.98 -3.90 -10.86
CA ASP A 53 3.45 -3.18 -9.68
C ASP A 53 3.50 -1.67 -9.93
N VAL A 54 4.28 -1.23 -10.92
CA VAL A 54 4.64 0.18 -11.09
C VAL A 54 3.49 1.04 -11.59
N GLU A 55 2.52 0.43 -12.27
CA GLU A 55 1.27 1.08 -12.64
C GLU A 55 0.18 0.92 -11.56
N GLY A 56 0.44 0.17 -10.49
CA GLY A 56 -0.43 0.10 -9.30
C GLY A 56 -1.61 -0.87 -9.40
N TRP A 57 -1.58 -1.82 -10.34
CA TRP A 57 -2.67 -2.81 -10.50
C TRP A 57 -2.75 -3.78 -9.33
N ASP A 58 -1.60 -4.26 -8.83
CA ASP A 58 -1.55 -5.12 -7.64
C ASP A 58 -2.15 -4.41 -6.41
N ALA A 59 -1.74 -3.16 -6.17
CA ALA A 59 -2.28 -2.35 -5.08
C ALA A 59 -3.79 -2.07 -5.26
N ALA A 60 -4.28 -1.90 -6.49
CA ALA A 60 -5.71 -1.68 -6.77
C ALA A 60 -6.55 -2.93 -6.47
N GLY A 61 -6.06 -4.12 -6.83
CA GLY A 61 -6.70 -5.38 -6.47
C GLY A 61 -6.82 -5.54 -4.94
N LYS A 62 -5.73 -5.25 -4.22
CA LYS A 62 -5.73 -5.27 -2.74
C LYS A 62 -6.66 -4.22 -2.13
N ALA A 63 -6.75 -3.02 -2.72
CA ALA A 63 -7.66 -1.98 -2.27
C ALA A 63 -9.13 -2.40 -2.40
N VAL A 64 -9.50 -3.08 -3.49
CA VAL A 64 -10.85 -3.63 -3.69
C VAL A 64 -11.18 -4.68 -2.63
N ILE A 65 -10.24 -5.59 -2.32
CA ILE A 65 -10.45 -6.60 -1.27
C ILE A 65 -10.71 -5.90 0.08
N LEU A 66 -9.89 -4.90 0.44
CA LEU A 66 -10.07 -4.14 1.67
C LEU A 66 -11.43 -3.41 1.70
N ALA A 67 -11.83 -2.79 0.59
CA ALA A 67 -13.12 -2.11 0.46
C ALA A 67 -14.30 -3.05 0.67
N ASN A 68 -14.31 -4.18 0.00
CA ASN A 68 -15.46 -5.08 0.00
C ASN A 68 -15.53 -5.89 1.30
N VAL A 69 -14.39 -6.35 1.83
CA VAL A 69 -14.34 -7.20 3.03
C VAL A 69 -14.44 -6.40 4.33
N LEU A 70 -13.81 -5.21 4.41
CA LEU A 70 -13.73 -4.46 5.67
C LEU A 70 -14.71 -3.28 5.74
N MET A 71 -15.17 -2.77 4.59
CA MET A 71 -16.05 -1.60 4.53
C MET A 71 -17.39 -1.90 3.84
N GLY A 72 -17.72 -3.17 3.59
CA GLY A 72 -18.99 -3.59 2.99
C GLY A 72 -19.25 -2.97 1.61
N GLY A 73 -18.20 -2.62 0.88
CA GLY A 73 -18.31 -2.08 -0.48
C GLY A 73 -18.70 -3.13 -1.52
N ASP A 74 -19.09 -2.65 -2.70
CA ASP A 74 -19.26 -3.44 -3.92
C ASP A 74 -18.41 -2.80 -5.04
N LEU A 75 -17.10 -2.75 -4.79
CA LEU A 75 -16.14 -2.11 -5.68
C LEU A 75 -15.51 -3.14 -6.62
N GLN A 76 -15.35 -2.75 -7.88
CA GLN A 76 -14.58 -3.50 -8.86
C GLN A 76 -13.26 -2.79 -9.17
N VAL A 77 -12.22 -3.53 -9.58
CA VAL A 77 -10.89 -2.95 -9.87
C VAL A 77 -10.95 -1.84 -10.93
N ALA A 78 -11.85 -1.97 -11.91
CA ALA A 78 -12.05 -0.95 -12.94
C ALA A 78 -12.57 0.39 -12.40
N ALA A 79 -13.17 0.42 -11.20
CA ALA A 79 -13.68 1.61 -10.54
C ALA A 79 -12.64 2.29 -9.62
N VAL A 80 -11.43 1.72 -9.48
CA VAL A 80 -10.35 2.29 -8.68
C VAL A 80 -9.63 3.35 -9.50
N ASP A 81 -9.60 4.59 -9.00
CA ASP A 81 -8.76 5.65 -9.61
C ASP A 81 -7.29 5.30 -9.40
N ARG A 82 -6.54 5.11 -10.48
CA ARG A 82 -5.21 4.50 -10.44
C ARG A 82 -4.20 5.31 -11.24
N THR A 83 -3.11 5.70 -10.58
CA THR A 83 -1.93 6.29 -11.18
C THR A 83 -0.68 5.58 -10.64
N GLY A 84 0.22 5.19 -11.55
CA GLY A 84 1.48 4.55 -11.21
C GLY A 84 2.57 5.51 -10.74
N ILE A 85 3.75 4.96 -10.42
CA ILE A 85 4.93 5.73 -10.00
C ILE A 85 5.90 6.05 -11.16
N SER A 86 5.66 5.52 -12.36
CA SER A 86 6.59 5.57 -13.50
C SER A 86 6.93 6.97 -14.00
N LYS A 87 6.10 7.98 -13.68
CA LYS A 87 6.31 9.38 -14.05
C LYS A 87 7.02 10.21 -12.98
N LEU A 88 7.25 9.66 -11.78
CA LEU A 88 7.94 10.40 -10.74
C LEU A 88 9.42 10.55 -11.08
N THR A 89 9.93 11.76 -10.92
CA THR A 89 11.34 12.09 -11.14
C THR A 89 12.09 12.21 -9.82
N LEU A 90 13.43 12.18 -9.89
CA LEU A 90 14.25 12.46 -8.71
C LEU A 90 13.99 13.88 -8.15
N ALA A 91 13.74 14.86 -9.03
CA ALA A 91 13.41 16.22 -8.61
C ALA A 91 12.10 16.29 -7.80
N ASP A 92 11.09 15.49 -8.15
CA ASP A 92 9.85 15.40 -7.38
C ASP A 92 10.08 14.82 -5.98
N VAL A 93 10.98 13.84 -5.87
CA VAL A 93 11.37 13.21 -4.60
C VAL A 93 12.17 14.17 -3.72
N ASP A 94 13.13 14.88 -4.31
CA ASP A 94 13.93 15.88 -3.59
C ASP A 94 13.06 17.06 -3.11
N ALA A 95 12.10 17.50 -3.93
CA ALA A 95 11.15 18.54 -3.54
C ALA A 95 10.25 18.11 -2.38
N ALA A 96 9.73 16.88 -2.39
CA ALA A 96 8.94 16.34 -1.28
C ALA A 96 9.78 16.24 0.01
N ARG A 97 11.02 15.74 -0.10
CA ARG A 97 11.96 15.68 1.02
C ARG A 97 12.22 17.05 1.63
N ALA A 98 12.48 18.07 0.80
CA ALA A 98 12.72 19.42 1.27
C ALA A 98 11.52 20.01 2.02
N ALA A 99 10.30 19.55 1.71
CA ALA A 99 9.06 19.92 2.39
C ALA A 99 8.75 19.09 3.64
N GLY A 100 9.62 18.14 4.03
CA GLY A 100 9.35 17.27 5.19
C GLY A 100 8.31 16.18 4.89
N GLU A 101 8.28 15.69 3.65
CA GLU A 101 7.35 14.68 3.16
C GLU A 101 8.09 13.60 2.35
N ARG A 102 7.40 12.49 2.07
CA ARG A 102 7.89 11.39 1.24
C ARG A 102 6.84 10.97 0.22
N TRP A 103 7.27 10.58 -0.97
CA TRP A 103 6.37 9.94 -1.92
C TRP A 103 6.11 8.49 -1.53
N LYS A 104 4.85 8.09 -1.51
CA LYS A 104 4.40 6.71 -1.35
C LYS A 104 3.31 6.41 -2.38
N LEU A 105 3.27 5.20 -2.92
CA LEU A 105 2.10 4.72 -3.66
C LEU A 105 1.05 4.30 -2.63
N ILE A 106 0.06 5.15 -2.42
CA ILE A 106 -0.96 4.95 -1.38
C ILE A 106 -2.23 4.42 -2.02
N ALA A 107 -2.63 3.23 -1.57
CA ALA A 107 -4.00 2.77 -1.72
C ALA A 107 -4.85 3.43 -0.63
N LYS A 108 -5.93 4.10 -1.02
CA LYS A 108 -6.88 4.74 -0.12
C LYS A 108 -8.27 4.16 -0.37
N VAL A 109 -8.97 3.80 0.70
CA VAL A 109 -10.37 3.36 0.67
C VAL A 109 -11.15 4.20 1.67
N TRP A 110 -12.32 4.71 1.28
CA TRP A 110 -13.15 5.55 2.16
C TRP A 110 -14.62 5.49 1.76
N HIS A 111 -15.49 5.90 2.68
CA HIS A 111 -16.89 6.14 2.38
C HIS A 111 -17.13 7.58 1.90
N SER A 112 -17.89 7.74 0.83
CA SER A 112 -18.33 9.02 0.27
C SER A 112 -19.74 8.85 -0.27
N ASP A 113 -20.67 9.70 0.14
CA ASP A 113 -22.04 9.75 -0.40
C ASP A 113 -22.78 8.40 -0.32
N GLY A 114 -22.57 7.65 0.77
CA GLY A 114 -23.16 6.32 0.96
C GLY A 114 -22.53 5.20 0.12
N THR A 115 -21.42 5.47 -0.58
CA THR A 115 -20.70 4.49 -1.40
C THR A 115 -19.24 4.35 -0.94
N THR A 116 -18.68 3.16 -1.09
CA THR A 116 -17.25 2.93 -0.84
C THR A 116 -16.46 3.25 -2.11
N LYS A 117 -15.45 4.11 -2.00
CA LYS A 117 -14.56 4.50 -3.10
C LYS A 117 -13.14 4.04 -2.78
N ALA A 118 -12.33 3.83 -3.81
CA ALA A 118 -10.90 3.60 -3.64
C ALA A 118 -10.06 4.30 -4.72
N SER A 119 -8.81 4.60 -4.35
CA SER A 119 -7.79 5.09 -5.26
C SER A 119 -6.43 4.47 -4.93
N VAL A 120 -5.53 4.45 -5.92
CA VAL A 120 -4.13 4.06 -5.80
C VAL A 120 -3.30 5.07 -6.56
N THR A 121 -2.66 5.99 -5.86
CA THR A 121 -1.91 7.09 -6.49
C THR A 121 -0.63 7.41 -5.73
N PRO A 122 0.42 7.93 -6.41
CA PRO A 122 1.54 8.52 -5.71
C PRO A 122 1.03 9.68 -4.86
N THR A 123 1.37 9.68 -3.59
CA THR A 123 0.91 10.65 -2.60
C THR A 123 2.11 11.14 -1.80
N ARG A 124 2.19 12.46 -1.57
CA ARG A 124 3.14 13.05 -0.61
C ARG A 124 2.60 12.84 0.80
N VAL A 125 3.36 12.12 1.61
CA VAL A 125 3.01 11.75 2.98
C VAL A 125 3.93 12.50 3.94
N PRO A 126 3.40 13.28 4.90
CA PRO A 126 4.23 14.02 5.85
C PRO A 126 5.00 13.05 6.76
N LEU A 127 6.22 13.44 7.15
CA LEU A 127 7.10 12.61 7.98
C LEU A 127 6.50 12.26 9.36
N SER A 128 5.51 13.02 9.83
CA SER A 128 4.76 12.72 11.06
C SER A 128 3.79 11.54 10.92
N HIS A 129 3.40 11.17 9.69
CA HIS A 129 2.47 10.07 9.45
C HIS A 129 3.21 8.72 9.48
N PRO A 130 2.70 7.69 10.18
CA PRO A 130 3.38 6.39 10.31
C PRO A 130 3.82 5.76 8.98
N LEU A 131 2.99 5.84 7.95
CA LEU A 131 3.30 5.35 6.60
C LEU A 131 4.56 5.98 5.97
N ALA A 132 4.94 7.22 6.33
CA ALA A 132 6.15 7.84 5.80
C ALA A 132 7.42 7.09 6.25
N GLY A 133 7.40 6.53 7.47
CA GLY A 133 8.52 5.77 8.04
C GLY A 133 8.71 4.38 7.43
N VAL A 134 7.74 3.88 6.66
CA VAL A 134 7.77 2.52 6.10
C VAL A 134 8.61 2.52 4.82
N GLY A 135 9.74 1.81 4.82
CA GLY A 135 10.68 1.76 3.70
C GLY A 135 10.95 0.34 3.19
N GLY A 136 11.67 0.25 2.08
CA GLY A 136 12.01 -1.02 1.44
C GLY A 136 10.79 -1.74 0.89
N ALA A 137 10.82 -3.07 0.87
CA ALA A 137 9.73 -3.92 0.39
C ALA A 137 8.64 -4.21 1.45
N VAL A 138 8.56 -3.37 2.49
CA VAL A 138 7.62 -3.51 3.61
C VAL A 138 6.28 -2.89 3.24
N ASN A 139 5.19 -3.55 3.63
CA ASN A 139 3.83 -3.04 3.50
C ASN A 139 3.34 -2.45 4.82
N ALA A 140 2.36 -1.56 4.73
CA ALA A 140 1.70 -1.03 5.91
C ALA A 140 0.26 -0.61 5.60
N VAL A 141 -0.60 -0.69 6.60
CA VAL A 141 -2.01 -0.27 6.50
C VAL A 141 -2.37 0.50 7.76
N THR A 142 -2.89 1.71 7.57
CA THR A 142 -3.50 2.55 8.60
C THR A 142 -5.02 2.48 8.46
N TYR A 143 -5.69 2.07 9.54
CA TYR A 143 -7.14 2.13 9.69
C TYR A 143 -7.51 3.34 10.52
N THR A 144 -8.32 4.23 9.97
CA THR A 144 -8.95 5.31 10.75
C THR A 144 -10.27 4.79 11.31
N THR A 145 -10.41 4.86 12.63
CA THR A 145 -11.57 4.35 13.36
C THR A 145 -12.27 5.46 14.13
N ASP A 146 -13.56 5.28 14.38
CA ASP A 146 -14.40 6.19 15.18
C ASP A 146 -13.97 6.29 16.65
N LEU A 147 -13.51 5.20 17.26
CA LEU A 147 -13.23 5.14 18.71
C LEU A 147 -11.75 5.08 19.07
N LEU A 148 -10.92 4.34 18.34
CA LEU A 148 -9.49 4.14 18.65
C LEU A 148 -8.58 5.15 17.95
N GLY A 149 -9.13 5.96 17.04
CA GLY A 149 -8.36 6.81 16.14
C GLY A 149 -7.62 5.96 15.10
N ASP A 150 -6.39 6.34 14.77
CA ASP A 150 -5.60 5.66 13.74
C ASP A 150 -4.82 4.48 14.29
N VAL A 151 -4.99 3.31 13.67
CA VAL A 151 -4.23 2.09 13.98
C VAL A 151 -3.42 1.68 12.75
N THR A 152 -2.09 1.66 12.88
CA THR A 152 -1.18 1.27 11.78
C THR A 152 -0.57 -0.10 12.03
N LEU A 153 -0.75 -1.00 11.06
CA LEU A 153 -0.06 -2.29 10.98
C LEU A 153 1.08 -2.20 9.97
N VAL A 154 2.26 -2.69 10.35
CA VAL A 154 3.46 -2.69 9.51
C VAL A 154 4.03 -4.10 9.48
N GLY A 155 4.37 -4.60 8.29
CA GLY A 155 4.92 -5.94 8.15
C GLY A 155 5.31 -6.28 6.72
N PRO A 156 5.96 -7.43 6.52
CA PRO A 156 6.29 -7.90 5.19
C PRO A 156 5.01 -8.13 4.37
N GLY A 157 4.97 -7.62 3.15
CA GLY A 157 3.82 -7.70 2.25
C GLY A 157 3.83 -8.86 1.27
N ALA A 158 4.98 -9.51 1.13
CA ALA A 158 5.23 -10.63 0.23
C ALA A 158 6.39 -11.47 0.77
N GLY A 159 6.47 -12.72 0.35
CA GLY A 159 7.53 -13.64 0.74
C GLY A 159 6.99 -15.06 0.96
N ARG A 160 7.81 -16.07 0.64
CA ARG A 160 7.36 -17.48 0.68
C ARG A 160 6.90 -17.92 2.06
N MET A 161 7.61 -17.50 3.12
CA MET A 161 7.31 -17.89 4.49
C MET A 161 6.09 -17.14 5.02
N GLU A 162 6.01 -15.85 4.72
CA GLU A 162 4.97 -14.94 5.16
C GLU A 162 3.62 -15.28 4.52
N THR A 163 3.62 -15.50 3.21
CA THR A 163 2.43 -15.96 2.48
C THR A 163 2.02 -17.37 2.93
N GLY A 164 2.99 -18.28 3.12
CA GLY A 164 2.71 -19.61 3.65
C GLY A 164 2.10 -19.59 5.06
N TYR A 165 2.58 -18.69 5.93
CA TYR A 165 2.03 -18.48 7.26
C TYR A 165 0.59 -17.97 7.21
N ALA A 166 0.28 -17.01 6.33
CA ALA A 166 -1.08 -16.49 6.17
C ALA A 166 -2.06 -17.61 5.77
N VAL A 167 -1.69 -18.44 4.77
CA VAL A 167 -2.51 -19.59 4.34
C VAL A 167 -2.69 -20.61 5.47
N LEU A 168 -1.62 -20.94 6.21
CA LEU A 168 -1.72 -21.86 7.34
C LEU A 168 -2.64 -21.31 8.45
N GLY A 169 -2.57 -20.02 8.72
CA GLY A 169 -3.45 -19.34 9.68
C GLY A 169 -4.92 -19.53 9.31
N ASP A 170 -5.28 -19.29 8.05
CA ASP A 170 -6.65 -19.47 7.55
C ASP A 170 -7.10 -20.94 7.63
N LEU A 171 -6.24 -21.90 7.28
CA LEU A 171 -6.55 -23.34 7.40
C LEU A 171 -6.82 -23.76 8.85
N LEU A 172 -6.04 -23.23 9.80
CA LEU A 172 -6.24 -23.50 11.23
C LEU A 172 -7.51 -22.84 11.77
N GLU A 173 -7.87 -21.66 11.28
CA GLU A 173 -9.12 -20.97 11.61
C GLU A 173 -10.32 -21.81 11.15
N ILE A 174 -10.34 -22.24 9.87
CA ILE A 174 -11.39 -23.08 9.30
C ILE A 174 -11.52 -24.42 10.05
N ALA A 175 -10.40 -25.03 10.45
CA ALA A 175 -10.43 -26.31 11.16
C ALA A 175 -10.93 -26.21 12.62
N ARG A 176 -11.00 -24.99 13.18
CA ARG A 176 -11.56 -24.75 14.52
C ARG A 176 -13.06 -24.45 14.50
N GLU A 177 -13.60 -24.08 13.35
CA GLU A 177 -15.05 -23.94 13.11
C GLU A 177 -15.72 -25.29 12.95
#